data_AF-A0A6A4YZZ1-F1
#
_entry.id   AF-A0A6A4YZZ1-F1
#
_cell.length_a   1.000
_cell.length_b   1.000
_cell.length_c   1.000
_cell.angle_alpha   90.00
_cell.angle_beta   90.00
_cell.angle_gamma   90.00
#
_symmetry.space_group_name_H-M   'P 1'
#
loop_
_entity.id
_entity.type
_entity.pdbx_description
1 polymer ?
#
loop_
_entity_poly.entity_id
_entity_poly.type
_entity_poly.pdbx_seq_one_letter_code
_entity_poly.pdbx_strand_id
1 'polypeptide(L)'
;MLLRRSLAVSCAVQRRTLSTDAKKLNKYSTILTENKSHGAAQAMLYATGLKEEDITKPQVGIASVWWEGNPCNMHLLDLAQEIKTGVQDAGLVGYRFNTIGVSDGIA
;
A
#
# COMPACT_ATOMS: atom_id res chain seq x y z
N MET A 1 -20.27 57.88 15.26
CA MET A 1 -19.64 56.93 16.21
C MET A 1 -20.62 55.78 16.41
N LEU A 2 -20.49 54.56 15.84
CA LEU A 2 -19.30 53.71 15.63
C LEU A 2 -18.53 53.58 16.95
N LEU A 3 -18.30 52.47 17.66
CA LEU A 3 -18.32 51.00 17.44
C LEU A 3 -18.99 50.33 18.69
N ARG A 4 -19.36 49.05 18.80
CA ARG A 4 -19.41 47.83 17.94
C ARG A 4 -20.46 46.87 18.57
N ARG A 5 -20.88 45.79 17.87
CA ARG A 5 -21.40 44.56 18.50
C ARG A 5 -20.33 43.48 18.41
N SER A 6 -19.89 42.92 19.54
CA SER A 6 -18.95 41.80 19.54
C SER A 6 -19.74 40.48 19.42
N LEU A 7 -19.99 40.03 18.18
CA LEU A 7 -20.35 38.63 17.98
C LEU A 7 -19.07 37.81 18.13
N ALA A 8 -18.89 37.21 19.30
CA ALA A 8 -17.92 36.14 19.48
C ALA A 8 -18.40 34.92 18.68
N VAL A 9 -17.96 34.82 17.42
CA VAL A 9 -18.05 33.56 16.67
C VAL A 9 -17.10 32.58 17.36
N SER A 10 -17.65 31.82 18.31
CA SER A 10 -16.96 30.66 18.85
C SER A 10 -16.81 29.65 17.71
N CYS A 11 -15.65 29.69 17.06
CA CYS A 11 -15.23 28.62 16.18
C CYS A 11 -15.02 27.39 17.06
N ALA A 12 -16.10 26.63 17.23
CA ALA A 12 -16.05 25.29 17.77
C ALA A 12 -15.23 24.45 16.79
N VAL A 13 -13.91 24.45 16.98
CA VAL A 13 -13.02 23.45 16.41
C VAL A 13 -13.48 22.14 17.02
N GLN A 14 -14.36 21.46 16.29
CA GLN A 14 -14.84 20.13 16.62
C GLN A 14 -13.60 19.24 16.75
N ARG A 15 -13.12 19.05 17.98
CA ARG A 15 -12.10 18.05 18.28
C ARG A 15 -12.71 16.73 17.82
N ARG A 16 -12.28 16.24 16.66
CA ARG A 16 -12.59 14.86 16.24
C ARG A 16 -12.12 13.99 17.37
N THR A 17 -13.07 13.40 18.10
CA THR A 17 -12.84 12.18 18.84
C THR A 17 -12.32 11.19 17.80
N LEU A 18 -11.02 10.92 17.86
CA LEU A 18 -10.42 9.85 17.08
C LEU A 18 -11.07 8.57 17.60
N SER A 19 -11.98 7.99 16.82
CA SER A 19 -12.52 6.67 17.17
C SER A 19 -11.33 5.72 17.30
N THR A 20 -11.27 5.02 18.44
CA THR A 20 -10.27 4.01 18.74
C THR A 20 -10.60 2.66 18.07
N ASP A 21 -11.45 2.66 17.04
CA ASP A 21 -11.57 1.52 16.12
C ASP A 21 -10.25 1.35 15.37
N ALA A 22 -9.51 0.28 15.71
CA ALA A 22 -8.27 -0.07 15.02
C ALA A 22 -8.55 -0.26 13.51
N LYS A 23 -8.12 0.71 12.71
CA LYS A 23 -8.43 0.81 11.28
C LYS A 23 -7.93 -0.44 10.53
N LYS A 24 -8.85 -1.33 10.12
CA LYS A 24 -8.53 -2.51 9.29
C LYS A 24 -7.69 -2.09 8.08
N LEU A 25 -6.48 -2.63 8.00
CA LEU A 25 -5.47 -2.23 7.02
C LEU A 25 -5.56 -3.05 5.72
N ASN A 26 -5.87 -4.35 5.83
CA ASN A 26 -5.96 -5.31 4.72
C ASN A 26 -7.27 -5.19 3.89
N LYS A 27 -7.78 -3.97 3.68
CA LYS A 27 -9.14 -3.69 3.15
C LYS A 27 -9.47 -4.34 1.80
N TYR A 28 -8.47 -4.61 0.97
CA TYR A 28 -8.64 -5.23 -0.34
C TYR A 28 -8.22 -6.70 -0.35
N SER A 29 -7.08 -7.05 0.26
CA SER A 29 -6.64 -8.46 0.34
C SER A 29 -7.61 -9.35 1.12
N THR A 30 -8.30 -8.80 2.13
CA THR A 30 -9.38 -9.45 2.90
C THR A 30 -10.44 -10.16 2.04
N ILE A 31 -10.72 -9.65 0.84
CA ILE A 31 -11.69 -10.23 -0.11
C ILE A 31 -11.28 -11.66 -0.49
N LEU A 32 -9.98 -11.88 -0.72
CA LEU A 32 -9.43 -13.19 -1.06
C LEU A 32 -8.98 -13.97 0.18
N THR A 33 -8.47 -13.29 1.22
CA THR A 33 -7.77 -13.94 2.32
C THR A 33 -8.66 -14.38 3.49
N GLU A 34 -9.81 -13.75 3.74
CA GLU A 34 -10.68 -14.10 4.88
C GLU A 34 -11.96 -14.84 4.49
N ASN A 35 -12.44 -14.69 3.25
CA ASN A 35 -13.67 -15.32 2.80
C ASN A 35 -13.42 -16.76 2.32
N LYS A 36 -14.07 -17.73 2.99
CA LYS A 36 -13.96 -19.18 2.70
C LYS A 36 -14.34 -19.58 1.27
N SER A 37 -15.13 -18.79 0.55
CA SER A 37 -15.44 -19.08 -0.87
C SER A 37 -14.22 -18.92 -1.81
N HIS A 38 -13.14 -18.27 -1.34
CA HIS A 38 -11.93 -18.01 -2.13
C HIS A 38 -10.76 -18.96 -1.79
N GLY A 39 -11.04 -20.17 -1.30
CA GLY A 39 -10.01 -21.18 -0.96
C GLY A 39 -9.02 -21.48 -2.10
N ALA A 40 -9.44 -21.41 -3.37
CA ALA A 40 -8.53 -21.55 -4.51
C ALA A 40 -7.54 -20.36 -4.64
N ALA A 41 -7.96 -19.13 -4.34
CA ALA A 41 -7.06 -17.98 -4.31
C ALA A 41 -6.10 -18.04 -3.12
N GLN A 42 -6.58 -18.53 -1.96
CA GLN A 42 -5.75 -18.78 -0.78
C GLN A 42 -4.68 -19.83 -1.09
N ALA A 43 -5.04 -20.96 -1.71
CA ALA A 43 -4.10 -21.98 -2.18
C ALA A 43 -2.99 -21.40 -3.08
N MET A 44 -3.33 -20.54 -4.04
CA MET A 44 -2.35 -19.86 -4.88
C MET A 44 -1.45 -18.90 -4.08
N LEU A 45 -1.99 -18.17 -3.10
CA LEU A 45 -1.19 -17.32 -2.22
C LEU A 45 -0.19 -18.13 -1.39
N TYR A 46 -0.60 -19.23 -0.75
CA TYR A 46 0.32 -20.14 -0.04
C TYR A 46 1.41 -20.69 -0.98
N ALA A 47 1.06 -21.05 -2.22
CA ALA A 47 2.02 -21.51 -3.22
C ALA A 47 3.10 -20.47 -3.60
N THR A 48 2.86 -19.17 -3.37
CA THR A 48 3.89 -18.13 -3.52
C THR A 48 4.85 -18.00 -2.32
N GLY A 49 4.66 -18.81 -1.27
CA GLY A 49 5.42 -18.74 -0.02
C GLY A 49 4.80 -17.86 1.05
N LEU A 50 3.53 -17.44 0.90
CA LEU A 50 2.78 -16.81 1.97
C LEU A 50 2.50 -17.83 3.09
N LYS A 51 2.61 -17.42 4.34
CA LYS A 51 2.33 -18.28 5.50
C LYS A 51 0.97 -18.02 6.12
N GLU A 52 0.52 -18.93 6.97
CA GLU A 52 -0.76 -18.80 7.70
C GLU A 52 -0.76 -17.56 8.60
N GLU A 53 0.33 -17.30 9.33
CA GLU A 53 0.48 -16.11 10.17
C GLU A 53 0.49 -14.79 9.37
N ASP A 54 0.68 -14.85 8.05
CA ASP A 54 0.78 -13.70 7.17
C ASP A 54 -0.50 -13.42 6.37
N ILE A 55 -1.46 -14.36 6.30
CA ILE A 55 -2.58 -14.26 5.35
C ILE A 55 -3.55 -13.10 5.65
N THR A 56 -3.63 -12.68 6.91
CA THR A 56 -4.43 -11.52 7.33
C THR A 56 -3.69 -10.18 7.22
N LYS A 57 -2.38 -10.19 6.94
CA LYS A 57 -1.60 -8.95 6.78
C LYS A 57 -2.00 -8.17 5.53
N PRO A 58 -1.82 -6.83 5.52
CA PRO A 58 -1.99 -6.04 4.31
C PRO A 58 -0.96 -6.47 3.26
N GLN A 59 -1.43 -6.63 2.02
CA GLN A 59 -0.60 -6.97 0.87
C GLN A 59 -0.29 -5.70 0.08
N VAL A 60 0.98 -5.50 -0.26
CA VAL A 60 1.49 -4.34 -0.98
C VAL A 60 2.01 -4.80 -2.34
N GLY A 61 1.38 -4.32 -3.41
CA GLY A 61 1.89 -4.47 -4.77
C GLY A 61 3.00 -3.46 -5.04
N ILE A 62 4.22 -3.95 -5.30
CA ILE A 62 5.40 -3.14 -5.59
C ILE A 62 5.61 -3.17 -7.10
N ALA A 63 5.16 -2.12 -7.78
CA ALA A 63 5.25 -1.97 -9.23
C ALA A 63 6.58 -1.31 -9.62
N SER A 64 7.46 -2.05 -10.28
CA SER A 64 8.68 -1.50 -10.92
C SER A 64 8.49 -1.28 -12.41
N VAL A 65 9.35 -0.42 -12.99
CA VAL A 65 9.45 -0.20 -14.45
C VAL A 65 10.85 -0.60 -14.92
N TRP A 66 11.34 -1.76 -14.45
CA TRP A 66 12.67 -2.25 -14.77
C TRP A 66 12.72 -2.83 -16.19
N TRP A 67 13.78 -2.50 -16.92
CA TRP A 67 14.26 -3.21 -18.10
C TRP A 67 15.72 -2.80 -18.39
N GLU A 68 16.47 -3.65 -19.09
CA GLU A 68 17.93 -3.54 -19.18
C GLU A 68 18.42 -2.48 -20.18
N GLY A 69 17.65 -2.21 -21.24
CA GLY A 69 18.06 -1.35 -22.36
C GLY A 69 17.89 0.16 -22.14
N ASN A 70 17.62 0.63 -20.92
CA ASN A 70 17.61 2.05 -20.58
C ASN A 70 18.34 2.32 -19.25
N PRO A 71 19.37 3.18 -19.22
CA PRO A 71 20.05 3.55 -17.98
C PRO A 71 19.12 4.12 -16.91
N CYS A 72 18.00 4.76 -17.29
CA CYS A 72 16.99 5.26 -16.36
C CYS A 72 16.21 4.14 -15.62
N ASN A 73 16.23 2.91 -16.13
CA ASN A 73 15.38 1.80 -15.67
C ASN A 73 16.16 0.59 -15.18
N MET A 74 17.39 0.36 -15.65
CA MET A 74 18.17 -0.86 -15.39
C MET A 74 18.38 -1.19 -13.89
N HIS A 75 18.44 -0.18 -13.02
CA HIS A 75 18.60 -0.34 -11.56
C HIS A 75 17.29 -0.62 -10.79
N LEU A 76 16.12 -0.56 -11.44
CA LEU A 76 14.83 -0.59 -10.72
C LEU A 76 14.47 -2.00 -10.18
N LEU A 77 15.15 -3.06 -10.63
CA LEU A 77 14.97 -4.40 -10.07
C LEU A 77 15.52 -4.49 -8.64
N ASP A 78 16.68 -3.89 -8.39
CA ASP A 78 17.33 -3.91 -7.08
C ASP A 78 16.58 -2.99 -6.11
N LEU A 79 16.21 -1.78 -6.56
CA LEU A 79 15.38 -0.87 -5.76
C LEU A 79 14.05 -1.51 -5.34
N ALA A 80 13.40 -2.28 -6.23
CA ALA A 80 12.18 -3.00 -5.89
C ALA A 80 12.41 -4.16 -4.89
N GLN A 81 13.63 -4.71 -4.81
CA GLN A 81 13.99 -5.68 -3.78
C GLN A 81 14.15 -5.00 -2.42
N GLU A 82 14.84 -3.87 -2.34
CA GLU A 82 14.99 -3.08 -1.10
C GLU A 82 13.63 -2.59 -0.57
N ILE A 83 12.74 -2.13 -1.45
CA ILE A 83 11.37 -1.77 -1.08
C ILE A 83 10.61 -2.99 -0.52
N LYS A 84 10.82 -4.19 -1.07
CA LYS A 84 10.19 -5.42 -0.55
C LYS A 84 10.69 -5.73 0.86
N THR A 85 11.99 -5.59 1.13
CA THR A 85 12.57 -5.76 2.47
C THR A 85 11.90 -4.79 3.46
N GLY A 86 11.85 -3.49 3.16
CA GLY A 86 11.21 -2.50 4.03
C GLY A 86 9.71 -2.72 4.26
N VAL A 87 8.99 -3.25 3.27
CA VAL A 87 7.58 -3.67 3.43
C VAL A 87 7.45 -4.86 4.39
N GLN A 88 8.36 -5.83 4.33
CA GLN A 88 8.37 -6.99 5.22
C GLN A 88 8.77 -6.60 6.66
N ASP A 89 9.77 -5.71 6.82
CA ASP A 89 10.19 -5.17 8.12
C ASP A 89 9.07 -4.36 8.80
N ALA A 90 8.22 -3.68 8.02
CA ALA A 90 7.01 -3.02 8.50
C ALA A 90 5.86 -3.99 8.89
N GLY A 91 6.10 -5.31 8.84
CA GLY A 91 5.12 -6.34 9.19
C GLY A 91 4.03 -6.55 8.13
N LEU A 92 4.30 -6.20 6.87
CA LEU A 92 3.36 -6.33 5.75
C LEU A 92 3.85 -7.40 4.74
N VAL A 93 3.02 -7.74 3.76
CA VAL A 93 3.36 -8.71 2.71
C VAL A 93 3.67 -7.97 1.40
N GLY A 94 4.89 -8.10 0.88
CA GLY A 94 5.33 -7.44 -0.36
C GLY A 94 5.32 -8.36 -1.58
N TYR A 95 4.50 -8.04 -2.58
CA TYR A 95 4.48 -8.70 -3.89
C TYR A 95 5.04 -7.77 -4.98
N ARG A 96 6.20 -8.11 -5.53
CA ARG A 96 6.83 -7.37 -6.62
C ARG A 96 6.24 -7.79 -7.97
N PHE A 97 5.96 -6.82 -8.83
CA PHE A 97 5.63 -7.02 -10.24
C PHE A 97 6.20 -5.88 -11.08
N ASN A 98 6.28 -6.06 -12.40
CA ASN A 98 6.93 -5.12 -13.30
C ASN A 98 5.99 -4.70 -14.43
N THR A 99 6.17 -3.49 -14.96
CA THR A 99 5.48 -2.97 -16.15
C THR A 99 6.48 -2.48 -17.19
N ILE A 100 6.01 -2.28 -18.43
CA ILE A 100 6.82 -1.79 -19.54
C ILE A 100 7.20 -0.31 -19.36
N GLY A 101 8.33 0.06 -19.97
CA GLY A 101 8.78 1.44 -20.14
C GLY A 101 9.43 1.63 -21.50
N VAL A 102 9.67 2.88 -21.88
CA VAL A 102 10.37 3.28 -23.11
C VAL A 102 11.59 4.16 -22.79
N SER A 103 12.39 4.49 -23.79
CA SER A 103 13.51 5.42 -23.65
C SER A 103 13.41 6.52 -24.70
N ASP A 104 13.01 7.72 -24.27
CA ASP A 104 12.90 8.90 -25.12
C ASP A 104 14.26 9.34 -25.70
N GLY A 105 15.38 8.85 -25.14
CA GLY A 105 16.73 9.08 -25.65
C GLY A 105 17.21 8.05 -26.70
N ILE A 106 16.41 7.03 -27.01
CA ILE A 106 16.71 5.99 -28.01
C ILE A 106 15.69 5.99 -29.16
N ALA A 107 14.45 6.40 -28.89
CA ALA A 107 13.30 6.36 -29.80
C ALA A 107 13.41 7.31 -31.01
#